data_AF-A0A0B2SIP3-F1
#
_entry.id   AF-A0A0B2SIP3-F1
#
_cell.length_a   1.000
_cell.length_b   1.000
_cell.length_c   1.000
_cell.angle_alpha   90.00
_cell.angle_beta   90.00
_cell.angle_gamma   90.00
#
_symmetry.space_group_name_H-M   'P 1'
#
loop_
_entity.id
_entity.type
_entity.pdbx_description
1 polymer ?
#
loop_
_entity_poly.entity_id
_entity_poly.type
_entity_poly.pdbx_seq_one_letter_code
_entity_poly.pdbx_strand_id
1 'polypeptide(L)'
;MDGDKPIFSVRRASIIGRSRASLTVEMYDNPGEEYQIEGCFSQRCCTVFNVTKESVAEISRKVDPTTSVVLGKEVFSLCVKPGFDAAFAMGFVLVLDQISGEDYVDNIATTEPTVHPATED
;
A
#
# COMPACT_ATOMS: atom_id res chain seq x y z
N MET A 1 19.03 7.08 -27.26
CA MET A 1 18.60 5.81 -26.67
C MET A 1 17.09 5.87 -26.63
N ASP A 2 16.43 5.32 -27.63
CA ASP A 2 14.99 5.07 -27.55
C ASP A 2 14.81 4.09 -26.38
N GLY A 3 14.20 4.58 -25.29
CA GLY A 3 13.99 3.76 -24.10
C GLY A 3 13.04 2.62 -24.41
N ASP A 4 13.28 1.46 -23.78
CA ASP A 4 12.35 0.33 -23.89
C ASP A 4 10.94 0.78 -23.49
N LYS A 5 9.95 0.28 -24.22
CA LYS A 5 8.53 0.58 -23.97
C LYS A 5 8.19 0.10 -22.53
N PRO A 6 7.54 0.93 -21.70
CA PRO A 6 7.15 0.52 -20.36
C PRO A 6 6.18 -0.68 -20.41
N ILE A 7 6.28 -1.57 -19.44
CA ILE A 7 5.44 -2.78 -19.34
C ILE A 7 4.03 -2.43 -18.84
N PHE A 8 3.94 -1.53 -17.86
CA PHE A 8 2.67 -1.06 -17.28
C PHE A 8 2.76 0.39 -16.81
N SER A 9 1.61 1.02 -16.59
CA SER A 9 1.48 2.31 -15.93
C SER A 9 0.59 2.20 -14.70
N VAL A 10 0.84 3.04 -13.69
CA VAL A 10 0.01 3.10 -12.49
C VAL A 10 -0.55 4.51 -12.34
N ARG A 11 -1.86 4.63 -12.18
CA ARG A 11 -2.56 5.90 -12.00
C ARG A 11 -3.33 5.89 -10.70
N ARG A 12 -3.19 6.94 -9.90
CA ARG A 12 -4.02 7.16 -8.72
C ARG A 12 -5.38 7.72 -9.15
N ALA A 13 -6.46 7.05 -8.79
CA ALA A 13 -7.79 7.62 -8.96
C ALA A 13 -7.96 8.78 -7.96
N SER A 14 -8.05 10.01 -8.48
CA SER A 14 -8.29 11.19 -7.64
C SER A 14 -9.77 11.31 -7.34
N ILE A 15 -10.16 11.14 -6.08
CA ILE A 15 -11.47 11.56 -5.59
C ILE A 15 -11.23 12.47 -4.40
N ILE A 16 -11.31 13.77 -4.66
CA ILE A 16 -11.33 14.84 -3.64
C ILE A 16 -12.24 14.38 -2.50
N GLY A 17 -11.68 14.20 -1.30
CA GLY A 17 -12.45 13.94 -0.07
C GLY A 17 -12.69 12.48 0.35
N ARG A 18 -12.08 11.45 -0.25
CA ARG A 18 -12.14 10.07 0.30
C ARG A 18 -10.77 9.54 0.74
N SER A 19 -10.69 8.99 1.95
CA SER A 19 -9.47 8.44 2.56
C SER A 19 -8.99 7.10 1.98
N ARG A 20 -9.72 6.52 1.02
CA ARG A 20 -9.34 5.27 0.34
C ARG A 20 -8.70 5.59 -1.00
N ALA A 21 -7.38 5.46 -1.08
CA ALA A 21 -6.66 5.49 -2.34
C ALA A 21 -7.04 4.24 -3.15
N SER A 22 -7.49 4.43 -4.39
CA SER A 22 -7.53 3.36 -5.38
C SER A 22 -6.57 3.70 -6.50
N LEU A 23 -5.82 2.70 -6.94
CA LEU A 23 -4.88 2.82 -8.05
C LEU A 23 -5.30 1.87 -9.16
N THR A 24 -5.22 2.35 -10.38
CA THR A 24 -5.43 1.58 -11.60
C THR A 24 -4.07 1.29 -12.22
N VAL A 25 -3.85 0.03 -12.60
CA VAL A 25 -2.66 -0.43 -13.29
C VAL A 25 -3.07 -0.87 -14.68
N GLU A 26 -2.52 -0.23 -15.71
CA GLU A 26 -2.79 -0.57 -17.11
C GLU A 26 -1.57 -1.20 -17.77
N MET A 27 -1.78 -2.31 -18.47
CA MET A 27 -0.72 -3.02 -19.20
C MET A 27 -0.57 -2.50 -20.63
N TYR A 28 0.65 -2.21 -21.06
CA TYR A 28 0.90 -1.65 -22.40
C TYR A 28 0.95 -2.69 -23.50
N ASP A 29 1.29 -3.93 -23.18
CA ASP A 29 1.39 -5.03 -24.14
C ASP A 29 0.13 -5.88 -24.19
N ASN A 30 -0.78 -5.69 -23.23
CA ASN A 30 -2.08 -6.34 -23.17
C ASN A 30 -3.16 -5.36 -22.69
N PRO A 31 -3.73 -4.53 -23.59
CA PRO A 31 -4.70 -3.50 -23.21
C PRO A 31 -6.02 -4.05 -22.64
N GLY A 32 -6.25 -5.37 -22.69
CA GLY A 32 -7.38 -6.03 -22.02
C GLY A 32 -7.08 -6.48 -20.58
N GLU A 33 -5.86 -6.24 -20.10
CA GLU A 33 -5.39 -6.60 -18.77
C GLU A 33 -5.16 -5.34 -17.93
N GLU A 34 -5.93 -5.22 -16.86
CA GLU A 34 -5.91 -4.11 -15.93
C GLU A 34 -6.02 -4.65 -14.51
N TYR A 35 -5.35 -3.97 -13.58
CA TYR A 35 -5.45 -4.27 -12.16
C TYR A 35 -5.93 -3.07 -11.37
N GLN A 36 -6.72 -3.33 -10.34
CA GLN A 36 -7.16 -2.33 -9.38
C GLN A 36 -6.55 -2.65 -8.02
N ILE A 37 -5.84 -1.69 -7.45
CA ILE A 37 -5.31 -1.79 -6.09
C ILE A 37 -6.18 -0.91 -5.20
N GLU A 38 -6.82 -1.51 -4.21
CA GLU A 38 -7.62 -0.81 -3.21
C GLU A 38 -6.97 -0.90 -1.83
N GLY A 39 -7.21 0.12 -1.00
CA GLY A 39 -6.84 0.10 0.41
C GLY A 39 -5.86 1.20 0.80
N CYS A 40 -5.05 0.95 1.81
CA CYS A 40 -4.09 1.90 2.38
C CYS A 40 -2.74 1.24 2.61
N PHE A 41 -1.76 1.59 1.78
CA PHE A 41 -0.44 0.98 1.84
C PHE A 41 0.36 1.38 3.08
N SER A 42 0.17 2.60 3.62
CA SER A 42 0.80 3.02 4.90
C SER A 42 0.29 2.23 6.11
N GLN A 43 -0.91 1.65 5.99
CA GLN A 43 -1.48 0.70 6.96
C GLN A 43 -1.19 -0.76 6.59
N ARG A 44 -0.43 -1.00 5.50
CA ARG A 44 -0.17 -2.31 4.89
C ARG A 44 -1.47 -3.12 4.77
N CYS A 45 -2.50 -2.50 4.20
CA CYS A 45 -3.83 -3.07 4.04
C CYS A 45 -4.29 -2.78 2.61
N CYS A 46 -3.79 -3.56 1.67
CA CYS A 46 -4.13 -3.41 0.25
C CYS A 46 -4.57 -4.74 -0.36
N THR A 47 -5.51 -4.68 -1.29
CA THR A 47 -5.94 -5.83 -2.10
C THR A 47 -5.80 -5.46 -3.57
N VAL A 48 -5.21 -6.38 -4.33
CA VAL A 48 -5.06 -6.25 -5.78
C VAL A 48 -6.13 -7.10 -6.45
N PHE A 49 -6.89 -6.50 -7.34
CA PHE A 49 -7.95 -7.13 -8.12
C PHE A 49 -7.60 -7.13 -9.61
N ASN A 50 -7.98 -8.19 -10.32
CA ASN A 50 -7.93 -8.25 -11.78
C ASN A 50 -9.20 -7.62 -12.41
N VAL A 51 -9.27 -7.68 -13.75
CA VAL A 51 -10.42 -7.19 -14.53
C VAL A 51 -11.76 -7.86 -14.18
N THR A 52 -11.75 -9.10 -13.67
CA THR A 52 -12.95 -9.83 -13.22
C THR A 52 -13.33 -9.51 -11.77
N LYS A 53 -12.60 -8.59 -11.12
CA LYS A 53 -12.74 -8.21 -9.70
C LYS A 53 -12.42 -9.34 -8.72
N GLU A 54 -11.64 -10.32 -9.14
CA GLU A 54 -11.11 -11.35 -8.27
C GLU A 54 -9.82 -10.85 -7.64
N SER A 55 -9.65 -11.07 -6.32
CA SER A 55 -8.39 -10.74 -5.68
C SER A 55 -7.27 -11.65 -6.20
N VAL A 56 -6.11 -11.10 -6.53
CA VAL A 56 -4.95 -11.85 -7.04
C VAL A 56 -3.74 -11.72 -6.12
N ALA A 57 -3.68 -10.66 -5.32
CA ALA A 57 -2.70 -10.49 -4.26
C ALA A 57 -3.25 -9.64 -3.11
N GLU A 58 -2.68 -9.79 -1.92
CA GLU A 58 -3.02 -9.02 -0.72
C GLU A 58 -1.76 -8.61 0.03
N ILE A 59 -1.75 -7.36 0.51
CA ILE A 59 -0.72 -6.81 1.37
C ILE A 59 -1.36 -6.60 2.75
N SER A 60 -0.79 -7.25 3.77
CA SER A 60 -1.28 -7.23 5.15
C SER A 60 -0.13 -7.02 6.14
N ARG A 61 -0.42 -6.43 7.31
CA ARG A 61 0.56 -6.36 8.41
C ARG A 61 0.97 -7.77 8.84
N LYS A 62 2.27 -8.00 9.05
CA LYS A 62 2.77 -9.31 9.47
C LYS A 62 2.56 -9.48 10.97
N VAL A 63 1.96 -10.60 11.35
CA VAL A 63 1.84 -11.02 12.75
C VAL A 63 2.87 -12.12 12.99
N ASP A 64 3.64 -12.00 14.06
CA ASP A 64 4.50 -13.08 14.51
C ASP A 64 3.64 -14.26 15.00
N PRO A 65 3.79 -15.45 14.41
CA PRO A 65 2.91 -16.58 14.67
C PRO A 65 3.10 -17.19 16.07
N THR A 66 4.23 -16.91 16.74
CA THR A 66 4.55 -17.47 18.06
C THR A 66 4.00 -16.59 19.18
N THR A 67 4.05 -15.28 18.98
CA THR A 67 3.70 -14.27 20.00
C THR A 67 2.36 -13.57 19.73
N SER A 68 1.78 -13.74 18.53
CA SER A 68 0.59 -13.03 18.07
C SER A 68 0.73 -11.50 18.06
N VAL A 69 1.97 -10.99 18.02
CA VAL A 69 2.28 -9.57 17.98
C VAL A 69 2.40 -9.10 16.53
N VAL A 70 1.80 -7.95 16.21
CA VAL A 70 1.97 -7.28 14.92
C VAL A 70 3.39 -6.71 14.84
N LEU A 71 4.14 -7.08 13.81
CA LEU A 71 5.48 -6.58 13.56
C LEU A 71 5.44 -5.14 13.04
N GLY A 72 6.61 -4.47 13.06
CA GLY A 72 6.75 -3.11 12.56
C GLY A 72 6.33 -2.98 11.08
N LYS A 73 6.01 -1.75 10.65
CA LYS A 73 5.47 -1.47 9.29
C LYS A 73 6.36 -1.95 8.13
N GLU A 74 7.67 -2.06 8.37
CA GLU A 74 8.65 -2.56 7.40
C GLU A 74 8.58 -4.08 7.19
N VAL A 75 7.90 -4.79 8.09
CA VAL A 75 7.71 -6.22 8.04
C VAL A 75 6.23 -6.52 7.81
N PHE A 76 5.89 -6.81 6.57
CA PHE A 76 4.53 -7.12 6.13
C PHE A 76 4.50 -8.37 5.26
N SER A 77 3.29 -8.88 5.01
CA SER A 77 3.06 -10.04 4.17
C SER A 77 2.53 -9.58 2.81
N LEU A 78 3.12 -10.08 1.73
CA LEU A 78 2.51 -10.10 0.40
C LEU A 78 2.04 -11.54 0.12
N CYS A 79 0.72 -11.73 0.13
CA CYS A 79 0.08 -13.00 -0.18
C CYS A 79 -0.32 -12.99 -1.65
N VAL A 80 0.31 -13.85 -2.47
CA VAL A 80 0.03 -13.96 -3.91
C VAL A 80 -0.80 -15.20 -4.17
N LYS A 81 -1.92 -15.07 -4.91
CA LYS A 81 -2.74 -16.23 -5.28
C LYS A 81 -2.02 -17.11 -6.32
N PRO A 82 -2.26 -18.43 -6.29
CA PRO A 82 -1.73 -19.32 -7.32
C PRO A 82 -2.10 -18.84 -8.72
N GLY A 83 -1.13 -18.88 -9.64
CA GLY A 83 -1.31 -18.43 -11.02
C GLY A 83 -1.05 -16.93 -11.26
N PHE A 84 -0.81 -16.14 -10.21
CA PHE A 84 -0.38 -14.75 -10.35
C PHE A 84 1.15 -14.63 -10.21
N ASP A 85 1.77 -13.76 -11.02
CA ASP A 85 3.21 -13.56 -11.02
C ASP A 85 3.66 -12.80 -9.76
N ALA A 86 4.46 -13.46 -8.93
CA ALA A 86 4.95 -12.88 -7.67
C ALA A 86 5.95 -11.74 -7.88
N ALA A 87 6.77 -11.78 -8.93
CA ALA A 87 7.68 -10.68 -9.26
C ALA A 87 6.89 -9.45 -9.71
N PHE A 88 5.84 -9.66 -10.51
CA PHE A 88 4.93 -8.58 -10.91
C PHE A 88 4.18 -7.99 -9.71
N ALA A 89 3.68 -8.84 -8.79
CA ALA A 89 3.08 -8.42 -7.53
C ALA A 89 4.03 -7.59 -6.66
N MET A 90 5.32 -7.95 -6.60
CA MET A 90 6.34 -7.15 -5.93
C MET A 90 6.56 -5.80 -6.62
N GLY A 91 6.44 -5.74 -7.94
CA GLY A 91 6.42 -4.47 -8.69
C GLY A 91 5.38 -3.48 -8.15
N PHE A 92 4.19 -3.96 -7.78
CA PHE A 92 3.16 -3.12 -7.15
C PHE A 92 3.61 -2.60 -5.79
N VAL A 93 4.22 -3.45 -4.96
CA VAL A 93 4.75 -3.03 -3.64
C VAL A 93 5.75 -1.89 -3.81
N LEU A 94 6.68 -2.00 -4.77
CA LEU A 94 7.69 -0.97 -5.02
C LEU A 94 7.08 0.35 -5.50
N VAL A 95 6.08 0.29 -6.39
CA VAL A 95 5.38 1.49 -6.86
C VAL A 95 4.55 2.12 -5.74
N LEU A 96 3.85 1.30 -4.95
CA LEU A 96 3.08 1.76 -3.79
C LEU A 96 3.98 2.42 -2.75
N ASP A 97 5.17 1.87 -2.51
CA ASP A 97 6.16 2.44 -1.61
C ASP A 97 6.65 3.81 -2.09
N GLN A 98 6.95 3.95 -3.39
CA GLN A 98 7.33 5.24 -3.96
C GLN A 98 6.21 6.29 -3.90
N ILE A 99 4.96 5.89 -4.09
CA ILE A 99 3.80 6.81 -4.06
C ILE A 99 3.39 7.14 -2.61
N SER A 100 3.60 6.20 -1.68
CA SER A 100 3.23 6.34 -0.27
C SER A 100 4.37 6.84 0.62
N GLY A 101 5.57 6.94 0.08
CA GLY A 101 6.75 7.46 0.77
C GLY A 101 6.44 8.84 1.30
N GLU A 102 6.40 8.94 2.64
CA GLU A 102 6.15 10.18 3.37
C GLU A 102 7.32 11.16 3.13
N ASP A 103 7.01 12.43 2.87
CA ASP A 103 7.86 13.51 3.38
C ASP A 103 8.02 13.25 4.89
N TYR A 104 9.27 13.10 5.34
CA TYR A 104 9.69 12.63 6.67
C TYR A 104 9.37 13.62 7.82
N VAL A 105 8.19 14.24 7.84
CA VAL A 105 7.79 15.24 8.84
C VAL A 105 6.42 14.95 9.45
N ASP A 106 6.41 14.99 10.78
CA ASP A 106 5.28 14.89 11.71
C ASP A 106 4.68 13.50 11.99
N ASN A 107 5.49 12.69 12.67
CA ASN A 107 4.98 11.88 13.80
C ASN A 107 5.79 12.06 15.10
N ILE A 108 6.58 13.14 15.23
CA ILE A 108 7.32 13.48 16.47
C ILE A 108 6.64 14.57 17.31
N ALA A 109 5.60 15.26 16.82
CA ALA A 109 4.91 16.30 17.58
C ALA A 109 3.46 15.91 17.86
N THR A 110 3.20 15.21 18.97
CA THR A 110 2.06 15.42 19.91
C THR A 110 1.81 14.19 20.80
N THR A 111 2.80 13.85 21.63
CA THR A 111 2.51 13.25 22.95
C THR A 111 3.32 14.00 23.99
N GLU A 112 2.97 15.26 24.24
CA GLU A 112 3.32 15.90 25.52
C GLU A 112 2.18 15.61 26.51
N PRO A 113 2.46 14.98 27.67
CA PRO A 113 1.46 14.81 28.71
C PRO A 113 1.19 16.18 29.33
N THR A 114 -0.04 16.68 29.21
CA THR A 114 -0.48 17.92 29.84
C THR A 114 -0.47 17.75 31.36
N VAL A 115 0.58 18.22 32.03
CA VAL A 115 0.61 18.36 33.49
C VAL A 115 -0.14 19.65 33.85
N HIS A 116 -1.35 19.51 34.39
CA HIS A 116 -2.04 20.63 35.03
C HIS A 116 -1.41 20.89 36.40
N PRO A 117 -0.98 22.12 36.73
CA PRO A 117 -0.60 22.44 38.09
C PRO A 117 -1.86 22.48 38.96
N ALA A 118 -1.87 21.67 40.02
CA ALA A 118 -2.79 21.83 41.13
C ALA A 118 -2.32 23.05 41.95
N THR A 119 -3.18 24.06 42.10
CA THR A 119 -2.99 25.08 43.13
C THR A 119 -3.62 24.54 44.41
N GLU A 120 -2.79 24.28 45.41
CA GLU A 120 -3.22 24.04 46.79
C GLU A 120 -3.67 25.35 47.45
N ASP A 121 -4.54 25.22 48.45
CA ASP A 121 -5.20 26.26 49.29
C ASP A 121 -4.25 27.36 49.84
#